data_AF-A0AAD0MK10-F1
#
_entry.id   AF-A0AAD0MK10-F1
#
_cell.length_a   1.000
_cell.length_b   1.000
_cell.length_c   1.000
_cell.angle_alpha   90.00
_cell.angle_beta   90.00
_cell.angle_gamma   90.00
#
_symmetry.space_group_name_H-M   'P 1'
#
loop_
_entity.id
_entity.type
_entity.pdbx_description
1 polymer ?
#
loop_
_entity_poly.entity_id
_entity_poly.type
_entity_poly.pdbx_seq_one_letter_code
_entity_poly.pdbx_strand_id
1 'polypeptide(L)'
;MIHIVFGAATAGSLKQALREMKQDQVNEIIAFNDIYSIGPLLHLHEHEGQEKRIEWLRHVMSNEYGYFDDVVIDQHRMLQQIKEIKDGTRILIWTGFNAHEQIGLRYAIYLLKEKNIELSFINTTIAFDQLFNTNTRRMDIRHAGEITSEKLKVLYESKEHIHSVTKEKREKLQNEWLSFTKENHTLRIWQKGKTISVPEDEFDAYLVKMAKRLHQSEQEEKYIVTPRLIGEVIGHLEQYIGDDFIEYRIKSLIDQGIFDMKGRRTSMRYYSIKLTEFGQRFKKWVCCREFEDHPFVKIEGDYGGEPFHCGHCQCHLERDDVPINDTLFSKIWNWNIQYGRWFDEETDDLVPNGADMEKKFNQEGERITEEVKRAFSPAFQVEYSPSEYTQHFI
;
A
#
# COMPACT_ATOMS: atom_id res chain seq x y z
N MET A 1 -23.76 10.27 13.85
CA MET A 1 -23.06 10.49 12.57
C MET A 1 -22.72 9.12 11.99
N ILE A 2 -22.61 8.99 10.67
CA ILE A 2 -22.18 7.73 10.05
C ILE A 2 -20.72 7.87 9.64
N HIS A 3 -19.92 6.87 9.96
CA HIS A 3 -18.55 6.72 9.46
C HIS A 3 -18.53 5.70 8.34
N ILE A 4 -17.91 6.05 7.22
CA ILE A 4 -17.62 5.12 6.14
C ILE A 4 -16.13 4.82 6.16
N VAL A 5 -15.78 3.54 6.17
CA VAL A 5 -14.41 3.03 6.19
C VAL A 5 -14.25 1.92 5.15
N PHE A 6 -13.01 1.66 4.74
CA PHE A 6 -12.68 0.65 3.74
C PHE A 6 -11.85 -0.46 4.41
N GLY A 7 -12.44 -1.64 4.56
CA GLY A 7 -11.86 -2.80 5.24
C GLY A 7 -12.35 -3.03 6.68
N ALA A 8 -12.46 -4.31 7.03
CA ALA A 8 -12.96 -4.75 8.34
C ALA A 8 -12.02 -4.37 9.50
N ALA A 9 -10.71 -4.35 9.27
CA ALA A 9 -9.73 -3.97 10.28
C ALA A 9 -9.91 -2.51 10.73
N THR A 10 -10.05 -1.57 9.79
CA THR A 10 -10.33 -0.16 10.09
C THR A 10 -11.66 0.00 10.81
N ALA A 11 -12.70 -0.73 10.38
CA ALA A 11 -14.01 -0.71 11.05
C ALA A 11 -13.91 -1.19 12.50
N GLY A 12 -13.18 -2.28 12.76
CA GLY A 12 -12.94 -2.82 14.10
C GLY A 12 -12.21 -1.83 15.00
N SER A 13 -11.07 -1.31 14.55
CA SER A 13 -10.25 -0.36 15.31
C SER A 13 -11.00 0.95 15.58
N LEU A 14 -11.74 1.48 14.59
CA LEU A 14 -12.54 2.69 14.76
C LEU A 14 -13.72 2.45 15.72
N LYS A 15 -14.37 1.28 15.65
CA LYS A 15 -15.45 0.93 16.58
C LYS A 15 -14.93 0.89 18.02
N GLN A 16 -13.76 0.30 18.23
CA GLN A 16 -13.10 0.28 19.54
C GLN A 16 -12.77 1.70 20.01
N ALA A 17 -12.17 2.53 19.16
CA ALA A 17 -11.88 3.94 19.45
C ALA A 17 -13.14 4.71 19.90
N LEU A 18 -14.23 4.63 19.11
CA LEU A 18 -15.50 5.29 19.41
C LEU A 18 -16.11 4.79 20.72
N ARG A 19 -16.06 3.48 21.00
CA ARG A 19 -16.57 2.90 22.25
C ARG A 19 -15.80 3.43 23.46
N GLU A 20 -14.48 3.50 23.38
CA GLU A 20 -13.64 4.01 24.45
C GLU A 20 -13.84 5.52 24.68
N MET A 21 -14.21 6.27 23.64
CA MET A 21 -14.65 7.68 23.73
C MET A 21 -16.13 7.84 24.16
N LYS A 22 -16.86 6.74 24.41
CA LYS A 22 -18.31 6.75 24.70
C LYS A 22 -19.16 7.42 23.60
N GLN A 23 -18.71 7.27 22.36
CA GLN A 23 -19.32 7.84 21.16
C GLN A 23 -20.07 6.78 20.33
N ASP A 24 -20.04 5.51 20.72
CA ASP A 24 -20.60 4.36 20.00
C ASP A 24 -22.14 4.37 19.91
N GLN A 25 -22.83 5.04 20.84
CA GLN A 25 -24.29 5.14 20.81
C GLN A 25 -24.82 6.14 19.78
N VAL A 26 -23.98 7.08 19.34
CA VAL A 26 -24.37 8.17 18.41
C VAL A 26 -23.65 8.07 17.07
N ASN A 27 -22.76 7.10 16.92
CA ASN A 27 -21.99 6.86 15.71
C ASN A 27 -22.22 5.45 15.18
N GLU A 28 -22.53 5.37 13.90
CA GLU A 28 -22.62 4.11 13.16
C GLU A 28 -21.43 3.98 12.22
N ILE A 29 -20.99 2.75 11.95
CA ILE A 29 -19.93 2.47 10.98
C ILE A 29 -20.51 1.61 9.86
N ILE A 30 -20.32 2.05 8.62
CA ILE A 30 -20.56 1.26 7.42
C ILE A 30 -19.19 0.91 6.83
N ALA A 31 -18.89 -0.39 6.77
CA ALA A 31 -17.62 -0.90 6.30
C ALA A 31 -17.74 -1.43 4.87
N PHE A 32 -16.85 -0.98 4.00
CA PHE A 32 -16.69 -1.50 2.66
C PHE A 32 -15.60 -2.56 2.69
N ASN A 33 -15.97 -3.82 2.95
CA ASN A 33 -15.03 -4.92 3.23
C ASN A 33 -14.39 -5.57 1.99
N ASP A 34 -14.81 -5.21 0.77
CA ASP A 34 -14.17 -5.66 -0.49
C ASP A 34 -12.84 -4.92 -0.74
N ILE A 35 -11.93 -5.47 -1.56
CA ILE A 35 -10.68 -4.85 -1.98
C ILE A 35 -10.81 -4.30 -3.41
N TYR A 36 -11.09 -3.01 -3.51
CA TYR A 36 -11.32 -2.34 -4.80
C TYR A 36 -10.08 -2.10 -5.69
N SER A 37 -8.87 -2.36 -5.19
CA SER A 37 -7.66 -2.33 -6.02
C SER A 37 -7.56 -3.53 -6.97
N ILE A 38 -8.37 -4.59 -6.77
CA ILE A 38 -8.33 -5.83 -7.55
C ILE A 38 -9.68 -6.18 -8.19
N GLY A 39 -9.63 -6.98 -9.26
CA GLY A 39 -10.73 -7.53 -10.05
C GLY A 39 -11.64 -6.52 -10.73
N PRO A 40 -12.72 -6.96 -11.39
CA PRO A 40 -13.52 -6.10 -12.25
C PRO A 40 -14.33 -5.08 -11.43
N LEU A 41 -14.31 -3.82 -11.88
CA LEU A 41 -15.15 -2.73 -11.35
C LEU A 41 -16.27 -2.33 -12.34
N LEU A 42 -16.32 -2.98 -13.50
CA LEU A 42 -17.27 -2.72 -14.57
C LEU A 42 -18.70 -2.82 -14.04
N HIS A 43 -19.45 -1.71 -14.12
CA HIS A 43 -20.82 -1.59 -13.62
C HIS A 43 -21.02 -2.05 -12.16
N LEU A 44 -20.02 -1.97 -11.27
CA LEU A 44 -20.13 -2.49 -9.89
C LEU A 44 -21.25 -1.84 -9.05
N HIS A 45 -21.70 -0.65 -9.45
CA HIS A 45 -22.83 0.04 -8.83
C HIS A 45 -24.21 -0.49 -9.29
N GLU A 46 -24.21 -1.47 -10.20
CA GLU A 46 -25.39 -2.14 -10.73
C GLU A 46 -25.36 -3.62 -10.33
N HIS A 47 -26.54 -4.27 -10.26
CA HIS A 47 -26.65 -5.68 -9.87
C HIS A 47 -25.84 -6.60 -10.79
N GLU A 48 -25.82 -6.35 -12.10
CA GLU A 48 -25.07 -7.20 -13.05
C GLU A 48 -23.56 -7.14 -12.79
N GLY A 49 -23.02 -5.95 -12.50
CA GLY A 49 -21.60 -5.80 -12.16
C GLY A 49 -21.26 -6.44 -10.82
N GLN A 50 -22.18 -6.41 -9.85
CA GLN A 50 -22.03 -7.09 -8.56
C GLN A 50 -21.93 -8.61 -8.72
N GLU A 51 -22.80 -9.22 -9.52
CA GLU A 51 -22.74 -10.66 -9.80
C GLU A 51 -21.43 -11.06 -10.49
N LYS A 52 -20.99 -10.29 -11.49
CA LYS A 52 -19.69 -10.49 -12.16
C LYS A 52 -18.52 -10.37 -11.20
N ARG A 53 -18.59 -9.43 -10.25
CA ARG A 53 -17.58 -9.25 -9.20
C ARG A 53 -17.55 -10.45 -8.26
N ILE A 54 -18.70 -10.93 -7.80
CA ILE A 54 -18.84 -12.11 -6.94
C ILE A 54 -18.31 -13.36 -7.65
N GLU A 55 -18.62 -13.54 -8.94
CA GLU A 55 -18.10 -14.64 -9.75
C GLU A 55 -16.58 -14.58 -9.85
N TRP A 56 -16.00 -13.42 -10.12
CA TRP A 56 -14.54 -13.26 -10.15
C TRP A 56 -13.90 -13.55 -8.79
N LEU A 57 -14.47 -13.03 -7.70
CA LEU A 57 -13.97 -13.28 -6.33
C LEU A 57 -14.04 -14.76 -5.98
N ARG A 58 -15.04 -15.50 -6.44
CA ARG A 58 -15.16 -16.95 -6.23
C ARG A 58 -13.98 -17.74 -6.84
N HIS A 59 -13.38 -17.24 -7.91
CA HIS A 59 -12.23 -17.86 -8.56
C HIS A 59 -10.90 -17.49 -7.88
N VAL A 60 -10.85 -16.32 -7.25
CA VAL A 60 -9.62 -15.76 -6.64
C VAL A 60 -9.49 -16.19 -5.18
N MET A 61 -10.58 -16.12 -4.42
CA MET A 61 -10.61 -16.34 -2.98
C MET A 61 -10.84 -17.80 -2.62
N SER A 62 -10.26 -18.22 -1.50
CA SER A 62 -10.64 -19.47 -0.86
C SER A 62 -11.98 -19.31 -0.10
N ASN A 63 -12.88 -20.30 -0.20
CA ASN A 63 -14.06 -20.37 0.69
C ASN A 63 -13.79 -21.22 1.94
N GLU A 64 -12.55 -21.22 2.44
CA GLU A 64 -12.22 -21.90 3.69
C GLU A 64 -13.00 -21.28 4.86
N TYR A 65 -13.62 -22.11 5.69
CA TYR A 65 -14.46 -21.70 6.82
C TYR A 65 -15.64 -20.78 6.47
N GLY A 66 -16.08 -20.74 5.21
CA GLY A 66 -17.18 -19.87 4.77
C GLY A 66 -16.79 -18.41 4.56
N TYR A 67 -15.48 -18.09 4.53
CA TYR A 67 -14.99 -16.72 4.43
C TYR A 67 -15.52 -15.97 3.20
N PHE A 68 -15.59 -16.62 2.03
CA PHE A 68 -16.13 -16.00 0.84
C PHE A 68 -17.64 -15.71 0.98
N ASP A 69 -18.39 -16.59 1.64
CA ASP A 69 -19.81 -16.38 1.87
C ASP A 69 -20.04 -15.17 2.80
N ASP A 70 -19.21 -14.99 3.82
CA ASP A 70 -19.24 -13.80 4.70
C ASP A 70 -18.97 -12.51 3.91
N VAL A 71 -18.01 -12.52 2.98
CA VAL A 71 -17.70 -11.36 2.12
C VAL A 71 -18.89 -10.97 1.26
N VAL A 72 -19.56 -11.96 0.66
CA VAL A 72 -20.78 -11.72 -0.14
C VAL A 72 -21.89 -11.16 0.74
N ILE A 73 -22.12 -11.72 1.93
CA ILE A 73 -23.14 -11.24 2.88
C ILE A 73 -22.86 -9.80 3.30
N ASP A 74 -21.60 -9.49 3.64
CA ASP A 74 -21.19 -8.15 4.05
C ASP A 74 -21.34 -7.13 2.93
N GLN A 75 -21.08 -7.50 1.67
CA GLN A 75 -21.31 -6.62 0.53
C GLN A 75 -22.80 -6.25 0.39
N HIS A 76 -23.70 -7.24 0.48
CA HIS A 76 -25.14 -7.01 0.44
C HIS A 76 -25.61 -6.14 1.61
N ARG A 77 -25.11 -6.41 2.82
CA ARG A 77 -25.40 -5.61 4.01
C ARG A 77 -24.96 -4.15 3.82
N MET A 78 -23.73 -3.93 3.36
CA MET A 78 -23.19 -2.59 3.11
C MET A 78 -24.06 -1.81 2.12
N LEU A 79 -24.42 -2.43 0.98
CA LEU A 79 -25.28 -1.80 -0.03
C LEU A 79 -26.66 -1.45 0.54
N GLN A 80 -27.22 -2.31 1.38
CA GLN A 80 -28.49 -2.04 2.05
C GLN A 80 -28.37 -0.89 3.05
N GLN A 81 -27.32 -0.86 3.89
CA GLN A 81 -27.07 0.24 4.82
C GLN A 81 -26.95 1.58 4.08
N ILE A 82 -26.24 1.62 2.95
CA ILE A 82 -26.12 2.84 2.13
C ILE A 82 -27.48 3.31 1.59
N LYS A 83 -28.33 2.38 1.14
CA LYS A 83 -29.69 2.70 0.66
C LYS A 83 -30.57 3.28 1.77
N GLU A 84 -30.43 2.79 3.00
CA GLU A 84 -31.22 3.19 4.17
C GLU A 84 -30.80 4.53 4.79
N ILE A 85 -29.65 5.08 4.38
CA ILE A 85 -29.21 6.42 4.83
C ILE A 85 -30.29 7.46 4.52
N LYS A 86 -30.68 8.21 5.55
CA LYS A 86 -31.68 9.26 5.50
C LYS A 86 -31.07 10.59 5.06
N ASP A 87 -31.86 11.43 4.42
CA ASP A 87 -31.47 12.82 4.14
C ASP A 87 -31.20 13.58 5.45
N GLY A 88 -30.29 14.55 5.38
CA GLY A 88 -29.78 15.32 6.52
C GLY A 88 -28.74 14.57 7.37
N THR A 89 -28.42 13.32 7.06
CA THR A 89 -27.40 12.56 7.79
C THR A 89 -26.00 13.15 7.56
N ARG A 90 -25.23 13.28 8.64
CA ARG A 90 -23.80 13.62 8.61
C ARG A 90 -22.96 12.38 8.39
N ILE A 91 -22.08 12.41 7.39
CA ILE A 91 -21.18 11.32 7.03
C ILE A 91 -19.73 11.79 7.09
N LEU A 92 -18.89 11.00 7.76
CA LEU A 92 -17.43 11.14 7.75
C LEU A 92 -16.79 9.93 7.06
N ILE A 93 -16.14 10.14 5.92
CA ILE A 93 -15.40 9.09 5.20
C ILE A 93 -13.93 9.09 5.64
N TRP A 94 -13.39 7.93 6.01
CA TRP A 94 -11.98 7.73 6.31
C TRP A 94 -11.28 7.15 5.09
N THR A 95 -10.24 7.81 4.59
CA THR A 95 -9.55 7.39 3.36
C THR A 95 -8.08 7.77 3.38
N GLY A 96 -7.20 6.91 2.86
CA GLY A 96 -5.77 7.12 2.76
C GLY A 96 -5.27 7.18 1.31
N PHE A 97 -3.96 7.35 1.14
CA PHE A 97 -3.28 7.39 -0.17
C PHE A 97 -2.91 6.00 -0.67
N ASN A 98 -3.93 5.15 -0.90
CA ASN A 98 -3.78 3.87 -1.58
C ASN A 98 -4.93 3.63 -2.56
N ALA A 99 -4.72 2.73 -3.53
CA ALA A 99 -5.67 2.51 -4.61
C ALA A 99 -7.02 1.99 -4.10
N HIS A 100 -7.00 1.07 -3.13
CA HIS A 100 -8.20 0.47 -2.57
C HIS A 100 -9.12 1.53 -1.94
N GLU A 101 -8.60 2.36 -1.04
CA GLU A 101 -9.39 3.37 -0.33
C GLU A 101 -9.79 4.52 -1.23
N GLN A 102 -8.95 4.89 -2.20
CA GLN A 102 -9.26 5.96 -3.15
C GLN A 102 -10.35 5.54 -4.14
N ILE A 103 -10.33 4.30 -4.63
CA ILE A 103 -11.44 3.76 -5.43
C ILE A 103 -12.69 3.63 -4.56
N GLY A 104 -12.55 3.11 -3.33
CA GLY A 104 -13.65 2.98 -2.37
C GLY A 104 -14.34 4.32 -2.07
N LEU A 105 -13.57 5.40 -1.86
CA LEU A 105 -14.08 6.76 -1.66
C LEU A 105 -15.01 7.19 -2.79
N ARG A 106 -14.57 6.98 -4.04
CA ARG A 106 -15.32 7.35 -5.23
C ARG A 106 -16.57 6.50 -5.38
N TYR A 107 -16.45 5.20 -5.09
CA TYR A 107 -17.59 4.30 -5.09
C TYR A 107 -18.64 4.70 -4.05
N ALA A 108 -18.25 4.92 -2.80
CA ALA A 108 -19.14 5.34 -1.71
C ALA A 108 -19.86 6.65 -2.06
N ILE A 109 -19.12 7.65 -2.57
CA ILE A 109 -19.70 8.93 -2.98
C ILE A 109 -20.68 8.78 -4.14
N TYR A 110 -20.41 7.86 -5.07
CA TYR A 110 -21.32 7.55 -6.17
C TYR A 110 -22.60 6.86 -5.69
N LEU A 111 -22.51 5.88 -4.79
CA LEU A 111 -23.69 5.24 -4.20
C LEU A 111 -24.55 6.24 -3.43
N LEU A 112 -23.94 7.25 -2.83
CA LEU A 112 -24.62 8.33 -2.11
C LEU A 112 -25.17 9.43 -3.02
N LYS A 113 -24.98 9.39 -4.36
CA LYS A 113 -25.21 10.54 -5.25
C LYS A 113 -26.62 11.17 -5.19
N GLU A 114 -27.64 10.37 -4.89
CA GLU A 114 -29.04 10.83 -4.83
C GLU A 114 -29.46 11.32 -3.43
N LYS A 115 -28.59 11.20 -2.42
CA LYS A 115 -28.87 11.55 -1.02
C LYS A 115 -28.50 13.00 -0.72
N ASN A 116 -29.38 13.70 -0.01
CA ASN A 116 -29.10 15.04 0.51
C ASN A 116 -28.41 14.92 1.89
N ILE A 117 -27.08 14.87 1.90
CA ILE A 117 -26.26 14.60 3.10
C ILE A 117 -25.19 15.67 3.30
N GLU A 118 -24.76 15.83 4.55
CA GLU A 118 -23.54 16.58 4.89
C GLU A 118 -22.36 15.61 4.86
N LEU A 119 -21.42 15.85 3.94
CA LEU A 119 -20.30 14.95 3.70
C LEU A 119 -18.98 15.62 4.07
N SER A 120 -18.18 14.91 4.86
CA SER A 120 -16.80 15.25 5.17
C SER A 120 -15.90 14.02 4.98
N PHE A 121 -14.61 14.23 4.80
CA PHE A 121 -13.62 13.16 4.89
C PHE A 121 -12.45 13.56 5.78
N ILE A 122 -11.77 12.55 6.28
CA ILE A 122 -10.44 12.66 6.87
C ILE A 122 -9.47 11.84 6.02
N ASN A 123 -8.39 12.49 5.60
CA ASN A 123 -7.31 11.78 4.92
C ASN A 123 -6.39 11.16 5.98
N THR A 124 -6.45 9.85 6.16
CA THR A 124 -5.72 9.15 7.22
C THR A 124 -4.21 9.19 7.01
N THR A 125 -3.73 9.14 5.76
CA THR A 125 -2.28 9.25 5.48
C THR A 125 -1.74 10.63 5.86
N ILE A 126 -2.43 11.71 5.45
CA ILE A 126 -2.02 13.08 5.80
C ILE A 126 -2.10 13.32 7.31
N ALA A 127 -3.24 13.01 7.91
CA ALA A 127 -3.46 13.28 9.32
C ALA A 127 -2.53 12.44 10.20
N PHE A 128 -2.26 11.18 9.82
CA PHE A 128 -1.31 10.33 10.54
C PHE A 128 0.11 10.89 10.46
N ASP A 129 0.54 11.30 9.27
CA ASP A 129 1.86 11.90 9.08
C ASP A 129 2.03 13.16 9.93
N GLN A 130 1.07 14.08 9.88
CA GLN A 130 1.15 15.36 10.61
C GLN A 130 1.04 15.22 12.14
N LEU A 131 0.39 14.17 12.66
CA LEU A 131 0.14 14.00 14.09
C LEU A 131 1.07 13.02 14.79
N PHE A 132 1.65 12.07 14.05
CA PHE A 132 2.45 11.00 14.65
C PHE A 132 3.83 10.84 14.05
N ASN A 133 4.06 11.33 12.83
CA ASN A 133 5.41 11.35 12.29
C ASN A 133 6.09 12.64 12.75
N THR A 134 7.34 12.49 13.13
CA THR A 134 8.26 13.59 13.42
C THR A 134 9.34 13.61 12.36
N ASN A 135 10.24 14.57 12.43
CA ASN A 135 11.38 14.63 11.52
C ASN A 135 12.36 13.45 11.70
N THR A 136 12.25 12.74 12.82
CA THR A 136 13.13 11.62 13.20
C THR A 136 12.44 10.27 13.26
N ARG A 137 11.12 10.24 13.46
CA ARG A 137 10.35 9.00 13.56
C ARG A 137 9.21 9.05 12.59
N ARG A 138 9.36 8.29 11.52
CA ARG A 138 8.35 8.20 10.46
C ARG A 138 7.84 6.77 10.37
N MET A 139 6.53 6.65 10.26
CA MET A 139 5.85 5.39 10.02
C MET A 139 4.89 5.60 8.86
N ASP A 140 5.16 4.89 7.77
CA ASP A 140 4.29 4.92 6.60
C ASP A 140 3.20 3.88 6.71
N ILE A 141 1.96 4.36 6.80
CA ILE A 141 0.77 3.51 6.77
C ILE A 141 0.38 3.23 5.31
N ARG A 142 0.21 1.96 4.97
CA ARG A 142 -0.21 1.53 3.63
C ARG A 142 -1.72 1.66 3.46
N HIS A 143 -2.46 1.45 4.55
CA HIS A 143 -3.91 1.63 4.60
C HIS A 143 -4.37 1.92 6.04
N ALA A 144 -5.58 2.46 6.18
CA ALA A 144 -6.16 2.84 7.47
C ALA A 144 -6.35 1.65 8.43
N GLY A 145 -6.23 0.41 7.96
CA GLY A 145 -6.32 -0.80 8.77
C GLY A 145 -5.10 -1.04 9.66
N GLU A 146 -3.99 -0.36 9.39
CA GLU A 146 -2.76 -0.42 10.18
C GLU A 146 -2.76 0.56 11.37
N ILE A 147 -3.77 1.43 11.45
CA ILE A 147 -3.89 2.43 12.51
C ILE A 147 -4.56 1.80 13.73
N THR A 148 -3.93 1.93 14.89
CA THR A 148 -4.47 1.42 16.15
C THR A 148 -5.67 2.25 16.63
N SER A 149 -6.49 1.68 17.51
CA SER A 149 -7.63 2.36 18.12
C SER A 149 -7.23 3.66 18.81
N GLU A 150 -6.08 3.69 19.50
CA GLU A 150 -5.59 4.86 20.25
C GLU A 150 -5.27 6.01 19.31
N LYS A 151 -4.58 5.73 18.20
CA LYS A 151 -4.25 6.74 17.19
C LYS A 151 -5.50 7.21 16.44
N LEU A 152 -6.45 6.32 16.15
CA LEU A 152 -7.73 6.71 15.53
C LEU A 152 -8.55 7.68 16.38
N LYS A 153 -8.47 7.62 17.71
CA LYS A 153 -9.11 8.63 18.58
C LYS A 153 -8.53 10.02 18.34
N VAL A 154 -7.20 10.12 18.35
CA VAL A 154 -6.50 11.39 18.12
C VAL A 154 -6.87 11.94 16.74
N LEU A 155 -6.87 11.10 15.69
CA LEU A 155 -7.32 11.50 14.35
C LEU A 155 -8.79 11.97 14.32
N TYR A 156 -9.67 11.35 15.10
CA TYR A 156 -11.07 11.75 15.17
C TYR A 156 -11.26 13.10 15.90
N GLU A 157 -10.43 13.37 16.91
CA GLU A 157 -10.48 14.58 17.73
C GLU A 157 -9.86 15.78 17.00
N SER A 158 -8.91 15.57 16.10
CA SER A 158 -8.28 16.60 15.25
C SER A 158 -9.23 17.11 14.16
N LYS A 159 -10.09 18.08 14.52
CA LYS A 159 -11.11 18.65 13.61
C LYS A 159 -10.53 19.41 12.42
N GLU A 160 -9.30 19.88 12.53
CA GLU A 160 -8.52 20.54 11.48
C GLU A 160 -8.24 19.63 10.28
N HIS A 161 -8.18 18.30 10.47
CA HIS A 161 -7.99 17.33 9.38
C HIS A 161 -9.33 16.79 8.81
N ILE A 162 -10.46 17.26 9.34
CA ILE A 162 -11.79 16.89 8.83
C ILE A 162 -12.26 17.96 7.84
N HIS A 163 -12.31 17.58 6.58
CA HIS A 163 -12.62 18.50 5.49
C HIS A 163 -14.01 18.23 4.90
N SER A 164 -14.83 19.27 4.81
CA SER A 164 -16.13 19.19 4.14
C SER A 164 -15.95 19.00 2.63
N VAL A 165 -16.82 18.19 2.02
CA VAL A 165 -16.82 17.92 0.59
C VAL A 165 -17.77 18.87 -0.13
N THR A 166 -17.22 19.75 -0.96
CA THR A 166 -18.01 20.66 -1.79
C THR A 166 -18.81 19.89 -2.85
N LYS A 167 -19.88 20.50 -3.37
CA LYS A 167 -20.67 19.91 -4.46
C LYS A 167 -19.82 19.61 -5.70
N GLU A 168 -18.95 20.55 -6.09
CA GLU A 168 -18.02 20.37 -7.20
C GLU A 168 -17.08 19.19 -6.98
N LYS A 169 -16.50 19.06 -5.79
CA LYS A 169 -15.63 17.93 -5.45
C LYS A 169 -16.40 16.61 -5.48
N ARG A 170 -17.65 16.61 -5.01
CA ARG A 170 -18.55 15.44 -5.05
C ARG A 170 -18.81 15.00 -6.49
N GLU A 171 -19.20 15.92 -7.38
CA GLU A 171 -19.42 15.65 -8.81
C GLU A 171 -18.16 15.13 -9.50
N LYS A 172 -16.99 15.72 -9.21
CA LYS A 172 -15.70 15.24 -9.72
C LYS A 172 -15.43 13.79 -9.31
N LEU A 173 -15.59 13.46 -8.03
CA LEU A 173 -15.37 12.10 -7.52
C LEU A 173 -16.36 11.08 -8.11
N GLN A 174 -17.61 11.49 -8.36
CA GLN A 174 -18.60 10.66 -9.07
C GLN A 174 -18.21 10.38 -10.52
N ASN A 175 -17.70 11.39 -11.22
CA ASN A 175 -17.22 11.23 -12.59
C ASN A 175 -15.97 10.35 -12.66
N GLU A 176 -15.05 10.48 -11.69
CA GLU A 176 -13.90 9.59 -11.54
C GLU A 176 -14.30 8.13 -11.26
N TRP A 177 -15.38 7.89 -10.49
CA TRP A 177 -15.94 6.54 -10.36
C TRP A 177 -16.40 6.00 -11.71
N LEU A 178 -17.15 6.79 -12.49
CA LEU A 178 -17.65 6.38 -13.80
C LEU A 178 -16.55 6.08 -14.82
N SER A 179 -15.33 6.61 -14.67
CA SER A 179 -14.19 6.18 -15.49
C SER A 179 -13.71 4.78 -15.11
N PHE A 180 -13.60 4.47 -13.82
CA PHE A 180 -13.20 3.12 -13.39
C PHE A 180 -14.19 2.04 -13.83
N THR A 181 -15.48 2.37 -13.88
CA THR A 181 -16.52 1.42 -14.30
C THR A 181 -16.58 1.21 -15.81
N LYS A 182 -15.72 1.84 -16.61
CA LYS A 182 -15.63 1.63 -18.08
C LYS A 182 -14.41 0.79 -18.47
N GLU A 183 -13.47 0.64 -17.56
CA GLU A 183 -12.20 -0.04 -17.80
C GLU A 183 -12.28 -1.53 -17.46
N ASN A 184 -11.83 -2.39 -18.37
CA ASN A 184 -11.76 -3.84 -18.16
C ASN A 184 -10.40 -4.28 -17.60
N HIS A 185 -9.94 -3.61 -16.54
CA HIS A 185 -8.73 -3.97 -15.80
C HIS A 185 -9.09 -4.70 -14.49
N THR A 186 -8.17 -5.53 -14.00
CA THR A 186 -8.34 -6.29 -12.75
C THR A 186 -7.29 -5.95 -11.69
N LEU A 187 -6.37 -5.02 -11.96
CA LEU A 187 -5.40 -4.56 -10.97
C LEU A 187 -5.21 -3.05 -11.10
N ARG A 188 -5.22 -2.35 -9.95
CA ARG A 188 -4.93 -0.92 -9.85
C ARG A 188 -3.93 -0.67 -8.73
N ILE A 189 -2.98 0.20 -9.02
CA ILE A 189 -1.96 0.66 -8.07
C ILE A 189 -2.12 2.15 -7.78
N TRP A 190 -1.57 2.59 -6.66
CA TRP A 190 -1.46 4.00 -6.33
C TRP A 190 -0.05 4.48 -6.63
N GLN A 191 0.07 5.44 -7.53
CA GLN A 191 1.35 5.99 -7.95
C GLN A 191 1.21 7.48 -8.24
N LYS A 192 2.14 8.29 -7.71
CA LYS A 192 2.21 9.75 -7.94
C LYS A 192 0.86 10.46 -7.70
N GLY A 193 0.16 10.07 -6.63
CA GLY A 193 -1.13 10.65 -6.23
C GLY A 193 -2.32 10.26 -7.11
N LYS A 194 -2.19 9.22 -7.94
CA LYS A 194 -3.25 8.74 -8.83
C LYS A 194 -3.38 7.23 -8.76
N THR A 195 -4.60 6.76 -8.99
CA THR A 195 -4.87 5.35 -9.26
C THR A 195 -4.58 5.05 -10.72
N ILE A 196 -3.77 4.02 -10.99
CA ILE A 196 -3.39 3.60 -12.34
C ILE A 196 -3.77 2.13 -12.52
N SER A 197 -4.46 1.83 -13.62
CA SER A 197 -4.75 0.45 -14.03
C SER A 197 -3.51 -0.21 -14.64
N VAL A 198 -3.15 -1.39 -14.16
CA VAL A 198 -2.01 -2.18 -14.62
C VAL A 198 -2.46 -3.59 -14.98
N PRO A 199 -1.66 -4.35 -15.75
CA PRO A 199 -1.93 -5.77 -16.00
C PRO A 199 -1.97 -6.60 -14.72
N GLU A 200 -2.77 -7.67 -14.73
CA GLU A 200 -2.99 -8.52 -13.54
C GLU A 200 -1.71 -9.20 -13.03
N ASP A 201 -0.74 -9.40 -13.92
CA ASP A 201 0.55 -10.04 -13.67
C ASP A 201 1.68 -9.05 -13.32
N GLU A 202 1.34 -7.79 -13.01
CA GLU A 202 2.33 -6.74 -12.72
C GLU A 202 3.30 -7.13 -11.60
N PHE A 203 2.81 -7.84 -10.56
CA PHE A 203 3.61 -8.25 -9.41
C PHE A 203 4.15 -9.69 -9.48
N ASP A 204 3.91 -10.45 -10.55
CA ASP A 204 4.35 -11.85 -10.66
C ASP A 204 5.86 -12.00 -10.51
N ALA A 205 6.57 -11.07 -11.12
CA ALA A 205 8.00 -10.85 -10.97
C ALA A 205 8.47 -10.69 -9.52
N TYR A 206 7.79 -9.78 -8.82
CA TYR A 206 8.08 -9.45 -7.43
C TYR A 206 7.82 -10.66 -6.52
N LEU A 207 6.79 -11.47 -6.80
CA LEU A 207 6.56 -12.75 -6.10
C LEU A 207 7.74 -13.71 -6.25
N VAL A 208 8.29 -13.83 -7.47
CA VAL A 208 9.49 -14.67 -7.71
C VAL A 208 10.71 -14.11 -6.99
N LYS A 209 10.90 -12.78 -7.00
CA LYS A 209 11.98 -12.12 -6.26
C LYS A 209 11.90 -12.43 -4.76
N MET A 210 10.74 -12.23 -4.14
CA MET A 210 10.53 -12.55 -2.72
C MET A 210 10.77 -14.02 -2.41
N ALA A 211 10.36 -14.93 -3.32
CA ALA A 211 10.64 -16.35 -3.16
C ALA A 211 12.14 -16.68 -3.24
N LYS A 212 12.91 -16.00 -4.11
CA LYS A 212 14.37 -16.16 -4.18
C LYS A 212 15.03 -15.70 -2.89
N ARG A 213 14.64 -14.52 -2.37
CA ARG A 213 15.13 -13.96 -1.11
C ARG A 213 14.93 -14.93 0.06
N LEU A 214 13.75 -15.53 0.17
CA LEU A 214 13.47 -16.53 1.20
C LEU A 214 14.36 -17.78 1.07
N HIS A 215 14.57 -18.29 -0.15
CA HIS A 215 15.44 -19.47 -0.35
C HIS A 215 16.92 -19.19 -0.08
N GLN A 216 17.44 -17.97 -0.34
CA GLN A 216 18.83 -17.62 -0.05
C GLN A 216 19.15 -17.65 1.47
N SER A 217 18.13 -17.48 2.31
CA SER A 217 18.25 -17.50 3.77
C SER A 217 18.27 -18.91 4.39
N GLU A 218 18.00 -19.96 3.60
CA GLU A 218 18.00 -21.36 4.05
C GLU A 218 19.08 -22.19 3.33
N GLN A 219 19.77 -23.06 4.07
CA GLN A 219 20.88 -23.88 3.55
C GLN A 219 20.44 -25.04 2.62
N GLU A 220 19.14 -25.29 2.47
CA GLU A 220 18.61 -26.34 1.60
C GLU A 220 17.43 -25.80 0.76
N GLU A 221 17.35 -26.20 -0.52
CA GLU A 221 16.24 -25.89 -1.41
C GLU A 221 14.93 -26.61 -1.02
N LYS A 222 14.37 -26.22 0.13
CA LYS A 222 13.11 -26.76 0.67
C LYS A 222 11.91 -26.03 0.09
N TYR A 223 10.78 -26.75 0.01
CA TYR A 223 9.50 -26.11 -0.27
C TYR A 223 9.15 -25.15 0.88
N ILE A 224 8.82 -23.91 0.53
CA ILE A 224 8.37 -22.87 1.45
C ILE A 224 6.86 -22.99 1.59
N VAL A 225 6.34 -22.97 2.82
CA VAL A 225 4.89 -22.87 3.04
C VAL A 225 4.35 -21.56 2.42
N THR A 226 3.32 -21.64 1.59
CA THR A 226 2.83 -20.48 0.82
C THR A 226 2.52 -19.25 1.66
N PRO A 227 1.97 -19.34 2.90
CA PRO A 227 1.72 -18.16 3.73
C PRO A 227 3.00 -17.40 4.10
N ARG A 228 4.17 -18.06 4.15
CA ARG A 228 5.45 -17.39 4.43
C ARG A 228 5.86 -16.47 3.27
N LEU A 229 5.67 -16.91 2.02
CA LEU A 229 5.90 -16.06 0.85
C LEU A 229 4.90 -14.91 0.80
N ILE A 230 3.61 -15.19 1.00
CA ILE A 230 2.57 -14.15 1.01
C ILE A 230 2.88 -13.10 2.09
N GLY A 231 3.27 -13.52 3.29
CA GLY A 231 3.67 -12.61 4.36
C GLY A 231 4.91 -11.77 4.03
N GLU A 232 5.90 -12.35 3.35
CA GLU A 232 7.07 -11.60 2.88
C GLU A 232 6.67 -10.52 1.85
N VAL A 233 5.82 -10.90 0.90
CA VAL A 233 5.29 -9.99 -0.13
C VAL A 233 4.49 -8.87 0.53
N ILE A 234 3.55 -9.20 1.43
CA ILE A 234 2.79 -8.18 2.16
C ILE A 234 3.72 -7.31 3.00
N GLY A 235 4.76 -7.85 3.62
CA GLY A 235 5.68 -7.06 4.45
C GLY A 235 6.44 -5.98 3.68
N HIS A 236 6.71 -6.20 2.39
CA HIS A 236 7.55 -5.32 1.57
C HIS A 236 6.81 -4.61 0.42
N LEU A 237 5.61 -5.07 0.06
CA LEU A 237 4.81 -4.44 -0.98
C LEU A 237 4.03 -3.24 -0.42
N GLU A 238 4.31 -2.07 -0.97
CA GLU A 238 3.61 -0.81 -0.64
C GLU A 238 2.15 -0.80 -1.09
N GLN A 239 1.80 -1.61 -2.09
CA GLN A 239 0.47 -1.66 -2.70
C GLN A 239 -0.47 -2.62 -1.95
N TYR A 240 -1.60 -2.10 -1.50
CA TYR A 240 -2.63 -2.90 -0.82
C TYR A 240 -3.51 -3.66 -1.83
N ILE A 241 -3.21 -4.94 -2.04
CA ILE A 241 -3.90 -5.82 -3.01
C ILE A 241 -4.51 -7.09 -2.40
N GLY A 242 -4.24 -7.37 -1.12
CA GLY A 242 -4.79 -8.52 -0.39
C GLY A 242 -4.04 -9.84 -0.61
N ASP A 243 -4.11 -10.72 0.39
CA ASP A 243 -3.49 -12.05 0.41
C ASP A 243 -4.15 -13.03 -0.57
N ASP A 244 -5.48 -13.01 -0.70
CA ASP A 244 -6.20 -13.84 -1.68
C ASP A 244 -5.76 -13.57 -3.12
N PHE A 245 -5.57 -12.30 -3.50
CA PHE A 245 -5.08 -11.96 -4.84
C PHE A 245 -3.64 -12.42 -5.06
N ILE A 246 -2.78 -12.27 -4.04
CA ILE A 246 -1.41 -12.78 -4.09
C ILE A 246 -1.42 -14.31 -4.24
N GLU A 247 -2.25 -15.03 -3.49
CA GLU A 247 -2.39 -16.48 -3.61
C GLU A 247 -2.85 -16.88 -5.01
N TYR A 248 -3.84 -16.17 -5.57
CA TYR A 248 -4.33 -16.37 -6.94
C TYR A 248 -3.22 -16.19 -7.98
N ARG A 249 -2.36 -15.17 -7.84
CA ARG A 249 -1.18 -15.01 -8.71
C ARG A 249 -0.16 -16.13 -8.52
N ILE A 250 0.12 -16.55 -7.29
CA ILE A 250 0.99 -17.71 -7.02
C ILE A 250 0.44 -18.98 -7.69
N LYS A 251 -0.87 -19.23 -7.59
CA LYS A 251 -1.55 -20.33 -8.28
C LYS A 251 -1.37 -20.26 -9.79
N SER A 252 -1.45 -19.07 -10.38
CA SER A 252 -1.20 -18.87 -11.81
C SER A 252 0.26 -19.15 -12.19
N LEU A 253 1.22 -18.78 -11.33
CA LEU A 253 2.64 -19.04 -11.52
C LEU A 253 3.00 -20.53 -11.37
N ILE A 254 2.26 -21.27 -10.54
CA ILE A 254 2.35 -22.75 -10.48
C ILE A 254 1.91 -23.35 -11.81
N ASP A 255 0.77 -22.92 -12.37
CA ASP A 255 0.27 -23.43 -13.66
C ASP A 255 1.22 -23.11 -14.82
N GLN A 256 1.96 -22.00 -14.74
CA GLN A 256 2.99 -21.61 -15.69
C GLN A 256 4.32 -22.38 -15.50
N GLY A 257 4.43 -23.23 -14.48
CA GLY A 257 5.64 -24.00 -14.17
C GLY A 257 6.78 -23.19 -13.54
N ILE A 258 6.51 -21.98 -13.05
CA ILE A 258 7.49 -21.13 -12.36
C ILE A 258 7.71 -21.64 -10.93
N PHE A 259 6.63 -22.03 -10.26
CA PHE A 259 6.68 -22.70 -8.98
C PHE A 259 6.26 -24.17 -9.13
N ASP A 260 6.99 -25.06 -8.46
CA ASP A 260 6.50 -26.39 -8.14
C ASP A 260 5.68 -26.34 -6.85
N MET A 261 4.76 -27.28 -6.66
CA MET A 261 3.81 -27.31 -5.56
C MET A 261 3.73 -28.69 -4.91
N LYS A 262 3.73 -28.72 -3.58
CA LYS A 262 3.37 -29.89 -2.77
C LYS A 262 2.22 -29.56 -1.84
N GLY A 263 1.20 -30.43 -1.79
CA GLY A 263 0.05 -30.28 -0.90
C GLY A 263 -1.27 -30.12 -1.64
N ARG A 264 -2.26 -29.48 -1.00
CA ARG A 264 -3.60 -29.27 -1.55
C ARG A 264 -3.78 -27.80 -1.93
N ARG A 265 -4.23 -27.55 -3.16
CA ARG A 265 -4.41 -26.22 -3.75
C ARG A 265 -5.66 -25.47 -3.23
N THR A 266 -6.35 -25.99 -2.22
CA THR A 266 -7.63 -25.46 -1.74
C THR A 266 -7.49 -24.10 -1.08
N SER A 267 -6.39 -23.85 -0.38
CA SER A 267 -6.09 -22.59 0.33
C SER A 267 -4.58 -22.52 0.56
N MET A 268 -4.02 -21.31 0.66
CA MET A 268 -2.59 -21.05 0.90
C MET A 268 -2.04 -21.86 2.07
N ARG A 269 -2.88 -22.19 3.07
CA ARG A 269 -2.49 -22.92 4.28
C ARG A 269 -2.10 -24.39 4.02
N TYR A 270 -2.51 -24.97 2.90
CA TYR A 270 -2.42 -26.41 2.65
C TYR A 270 -1.41 -26.82 1.58
N TYR A 271 -0.64 -25.87 1.05
CA TYR A 271 0.43 -26.19 0.12
C TYR A 271 1.70 -25.39 0.37
N SER A 272 2.79 -25.94 -0.12
CA SER A 272 4.11 -25.35 -0.12
C SER A 272 4.60 -25.27 -1.55
N ILE A 273 5.45 -24.29 -1.83
CA ILE A 273 5.97 -24.00 -3.16
C ILE A 273 7.48 -23.99 -3.17
N LYS A 274 8.06 -24.25 -4.34
CA LYS A 274 9.50 -24.13 -4.59
C LYS A 274 9.70 -23.55 -5.99
N LEU A 275 10.70 -22.69 -6.18
CA LEU A 275 11.04 -22.23 -7.53
C LEU A 275 11.57 -23.41 -8.36
N THR A 276 11.03 -23.60 -9.56
CA THR A 276 11.59 -24.55 -10.52
C THR A 276 12.86 -23.99 -11.15
N GLU A 277 13.63 -24.82 -11.86
CA GLU A 277 14.74 -24.31 -12.69
C GLU A 277 14.29 -23.24 -13.70
N PHE A 278 13.06 -23.35 -14.20
CA PHE A 278 12.45 -22.35 -15.07
C PHE A 278 12.14 -21.06 -14.29
N GLY A 279 11.51 -21.17 -13.12
CA GLY A 279 11.20 -20.03 -12.26
C GLY A 279 12.45 -19.29 -11.75
N GLN A 280 13.56 -20.00 -11.52
CA GLN A 280 14.83 -19.36 -11.19
C GLN A 280 15.31 -18.39 -12.27
N ARG A 281 14.99 -18.68 -13.54
CA ARG A 281 15.32 -17.83 -14.70
C ARG A 281 14.22 -16.82 -15.03
N PHE A 282 13.09 -16.84 -14.32
CA PHE A 282 12.03 -15.87 -14.52
C PHE A 282 12.55 -14.48 -14.17
N LYS A 283 12.63 -13.65 -15.20
CA LYS A 283 12.97 -12.24 -15.17
C LYS A 283 11.80 -11.52 -15.80
N LYS A 284 10.88 -11.13 -14.95
CA LYS A 284 9.97 -10.06 -15.25
C LYS A 284 10.22 -9.04 -14.11
N TRP A 285 10.15 -7.76 -14.40
CA TRP A 285 10.27 -6.52 -13.62
C TRP A 285 10.44 -6.55 -12.07
N VAL A 286 11.56 -6.01 -11.59
CA VAL A 286 11.88 -5.92 -10.16
C VAL A 286 11.21 -4.73 -9.42
N CYS A 287 10.96 -3.58 -10.07
CA CYS A 287 10.17 -2.44 -9.52
C CYS A 287 9.03 -2.04 -10.45
N CYS A 288 9.35 -1.62 -11.67
CA CYS A 288 8.41 -1.14 -12.68
C CYS A 288 8.97 -1.45 -14.06
N ARG A 289 8.11 -1.33 -15.09
CA ARG A 289 8.49 -1.58 -16.48
C ARG A 289 9.62 -0.68 -16.95
N GLU A 290 9.61 0.57 -16.55
CA GLU A 290 10.65 1.50 -16.96
C GLU A 290 12.02 1.13 -16.38
N PHE A 291 12.07 0.45 -15.23
CA PHE A 291 13.33 0.15 -14.55
C PHE A 291 14.12 -1.00 -15.19
N GLU A 292 13.51 -2.03 -15.79
CA GLU A 292 14.31 -3.09 -16.44
C GLU A 292 14.86 -2.66 -17.82
N ASP A 293 14.14 -1.78 -18.54
CA ASP A 293 14.65 -1.21 -19.79
C ASP A 293 15.64 -0.06 -19.55
N HIS A 294 15.38 0.75 -18.53
CA HIS A 294 16.16 1.94 -18.18
C HIS A 294 16.41 2.01 -16.67
N PRO A 295 17.36 1.21 -16.14
CA PRO A 295 17.63 1.17 -14.72
C PRO A 295 18.02 2.54 -14.18
N PHE A 296 17.21 3.07 -13.27
CA PHE A 296 17.41 4.39 -12.66
C PHE A 296 17.29 4.26 -11.15
N VAL A 297 18.41 4.42 -10.44
CA VAL A 297 18.51 4.35 -8.99
C VAL A 297 18.70 5.75 -8.41
N LYS A 298 17.86 6.13 -7.46
CA LYS A 298 18.10 7.25 -6.56
C LYS A 298 18.69 6.72 -5.26
N ILE A 299 19.74 7.38 -4.79
CA ILE A 299 20.29 7.17 -3.45
C ILE A 299 19.76 8.29 -2.57
N GLU A 300 18.99 7.92 -1.56
CA GLU A 300 18.34 8.83 -0.63
C GLU A 300 18.58 8.34 0.79
N GLY A 301 18.74 9.29 1.73
CA GLY A 301 18.83 8.94 3.13
C GLY A 301 17.43 8.69 3.67
N ASP A 302 17.21 7.55 4.32
CA ASP A 302 15.91 7.20 4.89
C ASP A 302 16.07 6.61 6.29
N TYR A 303 15.22 7.05 7.21
CA TYR A 303 15.25 6.62 8.60
C TYR A 303 14.69 5.21 8.73
N GLY A 304 15.59 4.23 8.87
CA GLY A 304 15.21 2.82 9.01
C GLY A 304 14.79 2.12 7.71
N GLY A 305 14.84 2.83 6.58
CA GLY A 305 14.56 2.29 5.25
C GLY A 305 15.82 1.90 4.47
N GLU A 306 15.60 1.35 3.28
CA GLU A 306 16.66 1.06 2.31
C GLU A 306 17.04 2.35 1.55
N PRO A 307 18.35 2.66 1.41
CA PRO A 307 18.80 3.92 0.82
C PRO A 307 18.68 3.98 -0.71
N PHE A 308 18.03 2.99 -1.34
CA PHE A 308 17.89 2.89 -2.78
C PHE A 308 16.43 2.96 -3.17
N HIS A 309 16.12 3.87 -4.08
CA HIS A 309 14.77 4.03 -4.61
C HIS A 309 14.82 4.00 -6.14
N CYS A 310 13.76 3.51 -6.77
CA CYS A 310 13.66 3.61 -8.21
C CYS A 310 13.39 5.05 -8.63
N GLY A 311 14.22 5.63 -9.49
CA GLY A 311 14.03 6.97 -10.02
C GLY A 311 12.76 7.16 -10.87
N HIS A 312 12.14 6.09 -11.37
CA HIS A 312 10.87 6.12 -12.12
C HIS A 312 9.64 5.98 -11.21
N CYS A 313 9.63 4.92 -10.40
CA CYS A 313 8.49 4.45 -9.62
C CYS A 313 8.50 4.95 -8.15
N GLN A 314 9.67 5.36 -7.64
CA GLN A 314 9.98 5.73 -6.25
C GLN A 314 9.81 4.61 -5.22
N CYS A 315 9.50 3.38 -5.62
CA CYS A 315 9.51 2.27 -4.66
C CYS A 315 10.93 2.00 -4.17
N HIS A 316 11.02 1.39 -3.00
CA HIS A 316 12.28 0.93 -2.43
C HIS A 316 12.88 -0.17 -3.31
N LEU A 317 14.19 -0.10 -3.53
CA LEU A 317 14.99 -1.10 -4.22
C LEU A 317 15.84 -1.83 -3.19
N GLU A 318 15.73 -3.15 -3.20
CA GLU A 318 16.50 -3.99 -2.30
C GLU A 318 17.95 -4.07 -2.74
N ARG A 319 18.83 -4.51 -1.82
CA ARG A 319 20.23 -4.80 -2.13
C ARG A 319 20.40 -5.64 -3.39
N ASP A 320 19.54 -6.64 -3.63
CA ASP A 320 19.65 -7.53 -4.78
C ASP A 320 19.26 -6.87 -6.11
N ASP A 321 18.54 -5.74 -6.06
CA ASP A 321 18.09 -4.98 -7.24
C ASP A 321 19.18 -4.03 -7.75
N VAL A 322 20.14 -3.74 -6.88
CA VAL A 322 21.22 -2.79 -7.08
C VAL A 322 22.50 -3.62 -7.04
N PRO A 323 23.14 -3.95 -8.18
CA PRO A 323 24.26 -4.91 -8.26
C PRO A 323 25.58 -4.33 -7.70
N ILE A 324 25.53 -3.82 -6.48
CA ILE A 324 26.61 -3.16 -5.77
C ILE A 324 27.43 -4.18 -4.98
N ASN A 325 28.74 -3.98 -4.94
CA ASN A 325 29.60 -4.83 -4.11
C ASN A 325 29.44 -4.53 -2.62
N ASP A 326 29.75 -5.51 -1.78
CA ASP A 326 29.59 -5.46 -0.32
C ASP A 326 30.31 -4.28 0.33
N THR A 327 31.46 -3.87 -0.22
CA THR A 327 32.24 -2.76 0.32
C THR A 327 31.50 -1.44 0.12
N LEU A 328 31.00 -1.20 -1.08
CA LEU A 328 30.27 0.03 -1.41
C LEU A 328 28.88 0.05 -0.77
N PHE A 329 28.20 -1.10 -0.71
CA PHE A 329 26.95 -1.25 0.04
C PHE A 329 27.15 -0.90 1.53
N SER A 330 28.20 -1.44 2.16
CA SER A 330 28.49 -1.16 3.57
C SER A 330 28.76 0.33 3.82
N LYS A 331 29.42 1.02 2.88
CA LYS A 331 29.61 2.47 2.95
C LYS A 331 28.28 3.23 2.92
N ILE A 332 27.41 2.88 1.96
CA ILE A 332 26.08 3.50 1.83
C ILE A 332 25.25 3.24 3.07
N TRP A 333 25.23 2.00 3.57
CA TRP A 333 24.50 1.66 4.79
C TRP A 333 24.98 2.44 6.00
N ASN A 334 26.30 2.53 6.20
CA ASN A 334 26.89 3.30 7.29
C ASN A 334 26.61 4.80 7.19
N TRP A 335 26.50 5.34 5.97
CA TRP A 335 26.03 6.69 5.72
C TRP A 335 24.54 6.81 6.08
N ASN A 336 23.69 5.91 5.57
CA ASN A 336 22.24 5.94 5.77
C ASN A 336 21.84 5.92 7.26
N ILE A 337 22.50 5.11 8.09
CA ILE A 337 22.22 5.07 9.55
C ILE A 337 22.60 6.36 10.30
N GLN A 338 23.25 7.32 9.64
CA GLN A 338 23.46 8.68 10.18
C GLN A 338 22.30 9.62 9.88
N TYR A 339 21.37 9.22 9.01
CA TYR A 339 20.22 10.04 8.63
C TYR A 339 19.39 10.40 9.86
N GLY A 340 19.02 11.67 9.99
CA GLY A 340 18.23 12.18 11.11
C GLY A 340 19.01 12.48 12.39
N ARG A 341 20.31 12.18 12.49
CA ARG A 341 21.13 12.46 13.71
C ARG A 341 21.26 13.94 14.07
N TRP A 342 20.88 14.83 13.17
CA TRP A 342 20.87 16.27 13.38
C TRP A 342 19.60 16.77 14.08
N PHE A 343 18.75 15.86 14.55
CA PHE A 343 17.54 16.16 15.28
C PHE A 343 17.51 15.45 16.63
N ASP A 344 16.92 16.14 17.61
CA ASP A 344 16.58 15.57 18.90
C ASP A 344 15.19 14.93 18.82
N GLU A 345 15.11 13.62 19.06
CA GLU A 345 13.84 12.87 18.96
C GLU A 345 12.84 13.21 20.06
N GLU A 346 13.29 13.76 21.20
CA GLU A 346 12.41 14.10 22.32
C GLU A 346 11.80 15.48 22.17
N THR A 347 12.56 16.43 21.63
CA THR A 347 12.12 17.81 21.47
C THR A 347 11.58 18.14 20.08
N ASP A 348 11.77 17.24 19.10
CA ASP A 348 11.46 17.46 17.67
C ASP A 348 12.10 18.75 17.12
N ASP A 349 13.29 19.08 17.64
CA ASP A 349 14.08 20.25 17.27
C ASP A 349 15.45 19.85 16.71
N LEU A 350 16.09 20.77 15.99
CA LEU A 350 17.48 20.59 15.57
C LEU A 350 18.43 20.56 16.78
N VAL A 351 19.35 19.59 16.78
CA VAL A 351 20.47 19.60 17.73
C VAL A 351 21.40 20.79 17.43
N PRO A 352 22.23 21.22 18.41
CA PRO A 352 23.25 22.24 18.13
C PRO A 352 24.14 21.86 16.94
N ASN A 353 24.20 22.74 15.92
CA ASN A 353 24.86 22.52 14.63
C ASN A 353 24.16 21.52 13.68
N GLY A 354 22.86 21.24 13.87
CA GLY A 354 22.11 20.30 13.04
C GLY A 354 22.15 20.62 11.54
N ALA A 355 22.05 21.90 11.16
CA ALA A 355 22.18 22.33 9.76
C ALA A 355 23.56 21.98 9.14
N ASP A 356 24.65 22.14 9.89
CA ASP A 356 25.99 21.76 9.43
C ASP A 356 26.16 20.24 9.36
N MET A 357 25.47 19.49 10.22
CA MET A 357 25.47 18.03 10.20
C MET A 357 24.74 17.49 8.96
N GLU A 358 23.55 18.02 8.63
CA GLU A 358 22.83 17.66 7.39
C GLU A 358 23.66 18.02 6.15
N LYS A 359 24.32 19.19 6.15
CA LYS A 359 25.19 19.58 5.04
C LYS A 359 26.33 18.58 4.83
N LYS A 360 26.97 18.11 5.91
CA LYS A 360 28.02 17.07 5.84
C LYS A 360 27.46 15.73 5.38
N PHE A 361 26.26 15.38 5.85
CA PHE A 361 25.55 14.18 5.40
C PHE A 361 25.30 14.22 3.89
N ASN A 362 24.81 15.33 3.36
CA ASN A 362 24.56 15.52 1.93
C ASN A 362 25.84 15.49 1.10
N GLN A 363 26.92 16.11 1.57
CA GLN A 363 28.23 16.07 0.91
C GLN A 363 28.77 14.64 0.79
N GLU A 364 28.62 13.84 1.85
CA GLU A 364 29.05 12.45 1.83
C GLU A 364 28.15 11.59 0.94
N GLY A 365 26.83 11.83 0.96
CA GLY A 365 25.87 11.17 0.09
C GLY A 365 26.15 11.40 -1.39
N GLU A 366 26.47 12.65 -1.77
CA GLU A 366 26.88 13.00 -3.13
C GLU A 366 28.19 12.30 -3.53
N ARG A 367 29.19 12.29 -2.64
CA ARG A 367 30.48 11.61 -2.87
C ARG A 367 30.31 10.11 -3.09
N ILE A 368 29.50 9.45 -2.25
CA ILE A 368 29.20 8.02 -2.37
C ILE A 368 28.43 7.75 -3.66
N THR A 369 27.45 8.60 -4.00
CA THR A 369 26.67 8.47 -5.24
C THR A 369 27.57 8.54 -6.48
N GLU A 370 28.59 9.40 -6.48
CA GLU A 370 29.58 9.44 -7.57
C GLU A 370 30.42 8.14 -7.66
N GLU A 371 30.74 7.49 -6.53
CA GLU A 371 31.36 6.16 -6.56
C GLU A 371 30.42 5.11 -7.20
N VAL A 372 29.12 5.14 -6.85
CA VAL A 372 28.11 4.23 -7.42
C VAL A 372 27.90 4.50 -8.92
N LYS A 373 27.78 5.75 -9.33
CA LYS A 373 27.69 6.16 -10.74
C LYS A 373 28.84 5.58 -11.56
N ARG A 374 30.08 5.65 -11.05
CA ARG A 374 31.25 5.08 -11.74
C ARG A 374 31.20 3.56 -11.80
N ALA A 375 30.73 2.90 -10.74
CA ALA A 375 30.62 1.45 -10.70
C ALA A 375 29.55 0.92 -11.69
N PHE A 376 28.48 1.68 -11.89
CA PHE A 376 27.32 1.23 -12.68
C PHE A 376 27.24 1.81 -14.08
N SER A 377 28.07 2.81 -14.41
CA SER A 377 28.10 3.40 -15.74
C SER A 377 28.59 2.37 -16.79
N PRO A 378 27.94 2.29 -17.98
CA PRO A 378 26.80 3.09 -18.43
C PRO A 378 25.42 2.42 -18.19
N ALA A 379 25.37 1.31 -17.46
CA ALA A 379 24.18 0.45 -17.36
C ALA A 379 23.04 1.04 -16.51
N PHE A 380 23.35 1.91 -15.54
CA PHE A 380 22.35 2.56 -14.70
C PHE A 380 22.49 4.09 -14.75
N GLN A 381 21.34 4.77 -14.80
CA GLN A 381 21.24 6.14 -14.31
C GLN A 381 21.25 6.09 -12.79
N VAL A 382 22.07 6.93 -12.16
CA VAL A 382 22.15 7.01 -10.70
C VAL A 382 22.10 8.47 -10.30
N GLU A 383 21.24 8.83 -9.35
CA GLU A 383 21.11 10.20 -8.83
C GLU A 383 21.13 10.22 -7.31
N TYR A 384 21.56 11.36 -6.76
CA TYR A 384 21.50 11.61 -5.33
C TYR A 384 20.27 12.47 -5.01
N SER A 385 19.52 12.08 -3.99
CA SER A 385 18.42 12.85 -3.43
C SER A 385 18.89 13.45 -2.10
N PRO A 386 19.14 14.77 -2.01
CA PRO A 386 19.65 15.39 -0.79
C PRO A 386 18.56 15.48 0.28
N SER A 387 18.97 15.41 1.55
CA SER A 387 18.11 15.80 2.66
C SER A 387 17.88 17.31 2.62
N GLU A 388 16.63 17.74 2.70
CA GLU A 388 16.24 19.15 2.80
C GLU A 388 15.59 19.47 4.16
N TYR A 389 15.67 18.54 5.11
CA TYR A 389 14.94 18.58 6.37
C TYR A 389 15.26 19.80 7.24
N THR A 390 16.51 20.27 7.29
CA THR A 390 16.83 21.45 8.13
C THR A 390 16.20 22.74 7.60
N GLN A 391 15.77 22.78 6.33
CA GLN A 391 15.13 23.96 5.73
C GLN A 391 13.76 24.27 6.35
N HIS A 392 13.13 23.28 7.02
CA HIS A 392 11.85 23.47 7.71
C HIS A 392 11.98 24.14 9.08
N PHE A 393 13.21 24.39 9.56
CA PHE A 393 13.51 24.93 10.89
C PHE A 393 14.19 26.31 10.86
N ILE A 394 14.47 26.86 9.68
CA ILE A 394 15.19 28.13 9.47
C ILE A 394 14.23 29.27 9.17
#